data_AF-A0A6V7XRR5-F1
#
_entry.id   AF-A0A6V7XRR5-F1
#
_cell.length_a   1.000
_cell.length_b   1.000
_cell.length_c   1.000
_cell.angle_alpha   90.00
_cell.angle_beta   90.00
_cell.angle_gamma   90.00
#
_symmetry.space_group_name_H-M   'P 1'
#
loop_
_entity.id
_entity.type
_entity.pdbx_description
1 polymer ?
#
loop_
_entity_poly.entity_id
_entity_poly.type
_entity_poly.pdbx_seq_one_letter_code
_entity_poly.pdbx_strand_id
1 'polypeptide(L)'
;MLTFFGKFFKQKAHIQLFICLISLYLSFADENVNVIDGRPSTEFRGYYKREHSLIKPYQSAGLDIPNWEIVGGTMVMQNEIRLTRDARSQQGAIWNKVPNHARDWELVVDFRVYGSTGTLFGDGFAIWYVQDPNIVGPVFGSKDYFRGLGIFLDTYSNHNGPHSHSHPFISAMVSNGSLHYDHDKDGTHTQLGGEESGCEAGFRNKDHETFVLVRYVGNTLSIFH
;
A
#
# COMPACT_ATOMS: atom_id res chain seq x y z
N MET A 1 20.33 4.61 -20.17
CA MET A 1 21.51 3.85 -20.64
C MET A 1 22.71 4.79 -20.73
N LEU A 2 23.78 4.54 -19.96
CA LEU A 2 25.21 4.65 -20.32
C LEU A 2 26.07 4.29 -19.08
N THR A 3 27.29 3.82 -19.32
CA THR A 3 28.18 3.04 -18.41
C THR A 3 29.57 3.72 -18.27
N PHE A 4 30.45 3.12 -17.44
CA PHE A 4 31.93 3.23 -17.25
C PHE A 4 32.41 4.04 -16.03
N PHE A 5 33.52 3.77 -15.30
CA PHE A 5 34.33 2.61 -14.83
C PHE A 5 35.47 3.22 -13.94
N GLY A 6 36.00 2.56 -12.88
CA GLY A 6 37.27 3.01 -12.24
C GLY A 6 37.58 2.56 -10.79
N LYS A 7 38.85 2.23 -10.52
CA LYS A 7 39.40 1.40 -9.41
C LYS A 7 39.96 2.18 -8.18
N PHE A 8 39.98 1.48 -7.04
CA PHE A 8 40.63 1.76 -5.73
C PHE A 8 42.09 2.24 -5.75
N PHE A 9 42.51 3.05 -4.76
CA PHE A 9 43.74 2.83 -3.94
C PHE A 9 43.76 3.66 -2.62
N LYS A 10 44.58 3.19 -1.66
CA LYS A 10 44.65 3.46 -0.21
C LYS A 10 45.24 4.82 0.26
N GLN A 11 44.62 5.35 1.33
CA GLN A 11 45.11 5.99 2.57
C GLN A 11 46.34 6.95 2.64
N LYS A 12 46.01 8.13 3.23
CA LYS A 12 46.69 8.99 4.24
C LYS A 12 47.93 9.83 3.89
N ALA A 13 47.72 11.16 3.90
CA ALA A 13 48.62 12.17 4.48
C ALA A 13 47.83 13.46 4.86
N HIS A 14 48.22 14.11 5.96
CA HIS A 14 47.63 15.33 6.55
C HIS A 14 48.30 16.61 5.98
N ILE A 15 47.54 17.69 5.77
CA ILE A 15 47.96 19.12 5.83
C ILE A 15 46.69 19.99 6.06
N GLN A 16 46.80 21.04 6.89
CA GLN A 16 45.72 21.98 7.26
C GLN A 16 45.64 23.22 6.34
N LEU A 17 44.41 23.72 6.14
CA LEU A 17 43.91 25.10 6.42
C LEU A 17 43.11 25.77 5.27
N PHE A 18 41.82 26.04 5.59
CA PHE A 18 40.85 27.05 5.13
C PHE A 18 40.63 27.34 3.63
N ILE A 19 39.36 27.24 3.18
CA ILE A 19 38.57 28.28 2.49
C ILE A 19 37.11 27.81 2.27
N CYS A 20 36.18 28.65 2.71
CA CYS A 20 34.84 28.97 2.18
C CYS A 20 33.92 27.88 1.56
N LEU A 21 32.75 27.75 2.19
CA LEU A 21 31.42 27.42 1.62
C LEU A 21 31.35 27.12 0.12
N ILE A 22 31.12 25.84 -0.21
CA ILE A 22 30.20 25.47 -1.29
C ILE A 22 29.34 24.31 -0.77
N SER A 23 28.06 24.61 -0.58
CA SER A 23 27.00 23.62 -0.45
C SER A 23 26.94 22.78 -1.72
N LEU A 24 27.56 21.60 -1.70
CA LEU A 24 27.19 20.49 -2.57
C LEU A 24 26.75 19.34 -1.67
N TYR A 25 25.46 19.34 -1.31
CA TYR A 25 24.80 18.07 -1.02
C TYR A 25 24.70 17.31 -2.34
N LEU A 26 25.78 16.63 -2.71
CA LEU A 26 25.70 15.48 -3.59
C LEU A 26 24.98 14.41 -2.77
N SER A 27 23.67 14.30 -2.93
CA SER A 27 22.98 13.07 -2.58
C SER A 27 23.58 11.99 -3.47
N PHE A 28 24.51 11.22 -2.92
CA PHE A 28 24.86 9.94 -3.50
C PHE A 28 23.55 9.17 -3.64
N ALA A 29 23.24 8.75 -4.86
CA ALA A 29 22.26 7.70 -5.06
C ALA A 29 22.78 6.49 -4.26
N ASP A 30 22.12 6.21 -3.15
CA ASP A 30 22.47 5.10 -2.28
C ASP A 30 22.29 3.81 -3.07
N GLU A 31 23.40 3.07 -3.30
CA GLU A 31 23.37 1.77 -3.96
C GLU A 31 22.68 0.69 -3.09
N ASN A 32 22.16 1.03 -1.91
CA ASN A 32 21.46 0.11 -1.01
C ASN A 32 19.93 0.30 -0.98
N VAL A 33 19.31 0.56 -2.14
CA VAL A 33 17.84 0.60 -2.26
C VAL A 33 17.16 -0.73 -1.83
N ASN A 34 17.91 -1.82 -1.75
CA ASN A 34 17.41 -3.16 -1.43
C ASN A 34 17.67 -3.61 0.03
N VAL A 35 18.28 -2.79 0.88
CA VAL A 35 18.48 -3.15 2.28
C VAL A 35 17.23 -2.76 3.06
N ILE A 36 16.55 -3.77 3.62
CA ILE A 36 15.56 -3.58 4.69
C ILE A 36 16.36 -3.16 5.92
N ASP A 37 16.72 -1.88 5.98
CA ASP A 37 17.19 -1.26 7.21
C ASP A 37 15.99 -1.25 8.17
N GLY A 38 16.21 -1.54 9.46
CA GLY A 38 15.17 -1.72 10.50
C GLY A 38 14.39 -0.45 10.85
N ARG A 39 14.13 0.39 9.85
CA ARG A 39 13.47 1.68 9.89
C ARG A 39 11.95 1.50 10.00
N PRO A 40 11.26 2.33 10.79
CA PRO A 40 9.81 2.27 10.90
C PRO A 40 9.09 2.38 9.54
N SER A 41 7.93 1.73 9.41
CA SER A 41 7.05 1.87 8.24
C SER A 41 6.54 3.30 8.03
N THR A 42 6.59 4.12 9.08
CA THR A 42 6.20 5.54 9.08
C THR A 42 7.34 6.49 8.67
N GLU A 43 8.57 6.01 8.49
CA GLU A 43 9.68 6.85 8.05
C GLU A 43 9.48 7.29 6.60
N PHE A 44 9.45 8.60 6.38
CA PHE A 44 9.26 9.18 5.07
C PHE A 44 10.53 9.05 4.20
N ARG A 45 10.40 8.43 3.02
CA ARG A 45 11.46 8.29 2.02
C ARG A 45 11.05 8.96 0.70
N GLY A 46 11.99 9.65 0.05
CA GLY A 46 11.75 10.25 -1.28
C GLY A 46 11.04 11.61 -1.24
N TYR A 47 10.19 11.88 -2.24
CA TYR A 47 9.48 13.15 -2.41
C TYR A 47 7.98 12.99 -2.22
N TYR A 48 7.38 13.89 -1.45
CA TYR A 48 5.97 13.80 -1.08
C TYR A 48 5.10 14.25 -2.27
N LYS A 49 4.12 13.42 -2.63
CA LYS A 49 3.21 13.65 -3.74
C LYS A 49 1.83 14.03 -3.24
N ARG A 50 1.58 15.33 -3.12
CA ARG A 50 0.32 15.88 -2.59
C ARG A 50 -0.90 15.42 -3.38
N GLU A 51 -0.77 15.31 -4.70
CA GLU A 51 -1.81 14.89 -5.62
C GLU A 51 -2.26 13.44 -5.42
N HIS A 52 -1.42 12.59 -4.83
CA HIS A 52 -1.67 11.18 -4.53
C HIS A 52 -1.82 10.89 -3.04
N SER A 53 -2.05 11.92 -2.22
CA SER A 53 -2.08 11.78 -0.75
C SER A 53 -3.38 12.31 -0.15
N LEU A 54 -3.78 11.72 0.97
CA LEU A 54 -4.87 12.17 1.85
C LEU A 54 -4.26 12.46 3.22
N ILE A 55 -4.42 13.68 3.74
CA ILE A 55 -3.93 14.07 5.07
C ILE A 55 -5.05 14.75 5.84
N LYS A 56 -5.18 14.42 7.13
CA LYS A 56 -6.12 15.05 8.07
C LYS A 56 -5.85 16.58 8.15
N PRO A 57 -6.87 17.44 8.24
CA PRO A 57 -8.29 17.11 8.20
C PRO A 57 -8.79 16.82 6.78
N TYR A 58 -9.55 15.74 6.59
CA TYR A 58 -10.03 15.34 5.26
C TYR A 58 -11.25 16.12 4.80
N GLN A 59 -12.10 16.53 5.74
CA GLN A 59 -13.26 17.34 5.45
C GLN A 59 -12.83 18.80 5.19
N SER A 60 -12.92 19.23 3.93
CA SER A 60 -12.79 20.63 3.56
C SER A 60 -14.15 21.34 3.67
N ALA A 61 -14.21 22.66 3.49
CA ALA A 61 -15.47 23.42 3.55
C ALA A 61 -16.51 23.03 2.47
N GLY A 62 -16.20 22.06 1.59
CA GLY A 62 -17.11 21.44 0.63
C GLY A 62 -17.14 19.90 0.74
N LEU A 63 -18.06 19.28 0.00
CA LEU A 63 -18.24 17.81 -0.04
C LEU A 63 -17.09 17.08 -0.76
N ASP A 64 -16.32 17.79 -1.58
CA ASP A 64 -15.28 17.21 -2.44
C ASP A 64 -13.89 17.25 -1.80
N ILE A 65 -13.14 16.15 -1.95
CA ILE A 65 -11.71 16.10 -1.66
C ILE A 65 -10.94 16.31 -2.98
N PRO A 66 -10.04 17.31 -3.08
CA PRO A 66 -9.26 17.53 -4.30
C PRO A 66 -8.53 16.27 -4.76
N ASN A 67 -8.55 15.97 -6.06
CA ASN A 67 -7.93 14.79 -6.69
C ASN A 67 -8.48 13.42 -6.27
N TRP A 68 -9.47 13.35 -5.38
CA TRP A 68 -10.05 12.08 -4.95
C TRP A 68 -11.53 12.02 -5.31
N GLU A 69 -12.00 10.81 -5.55
CA GLU A 69 -13.40 10.51 -5.85
C GLU A 69 -13.94 9.57 -4.76
N ILE A 70 -15.10 9.90 -4.21
CA ILE A 70 -15.75 9.18 -3.12
C ILE A 70 -16.86 8.31 -3.69
N VAL A 71 -16.87 7.02 -3.34
CA VAL A 71 -17.76 6.03 -3.96
C VAL A 71 -18.48 5.21 -2.89
N GLY A 72 -19.74 4.85 -3.17
CA GLY A 72 -20.53 3.93 -2.35
C GLY A 72 -20.88 4.49 -0.98
N GLY A 73 -20.77 3.65 0.05
CA GLY A 73 -21.06 3.98 1.45
C GLY A 73 -19.98 4.80 2.16
N THR A 74 -18.95 5.26 1.44
CA THR A 74 -17.81 5.97 2.02
C THR A 74 -18.23 7.29 2.65
N MET A 75 -17.81 7.53 3.89
CA MET A 75 -18.11 8.74 4.66
C MET A 75 -16.81 9.47 5.02
N VAL A 76 -16.71 10.73 4.59
CA VAL A 76 -15.58 11.61 4.87
C VAL A 76 -15.87 12.40 6.15
N MET A 77 -15.02 12.25 7.15
CA MET A 77 -15.06 13.00 8.40
C MET A 77 -13.77 13.82 8.55
N GLN A 78 -13.72 14.69 9.57
CA GLN A 78 -12.54 15.52 9.80
C GLN A 78 -11.27 14.68 10.02
N ASN A 79 -11.35 13.60 10.82
CA ASN A 79 -10.17 12.84 11.25
C ASN A 79 -10.05 11.44 10.65
N GLU A 80 -11.07 10.96 9.91
CA GLU A 80 -11.05 9.65 9.27
C GLU A 80 -11.89 9.67 7.98
N ILE A 81 -11.56 8.76 7.06
CA ILE A 81 -12.42 8.40 5.93
C ILE A 81 -12.85 6.97 6.18
N ARG A 82 -14.15 6.77 6.36
CA ARG A 82 -14.71 5.45 6.67
C ARG A 82 -15.30 4.86 5.39
N LEU A 83 -14.69 3.79 4.88
CA LEU A 83 -15.14 3.13 3.64
C LEU A 83 -16.48 2.42 3.83
N THR A 84 -16.64 1.65 4.91
CA THR A 84 -17.84 0.88 5.20
C THR A 84 -18.25 1.03 6.66
N ARG A 85 -19.55 0.84 6.93
CA ARG A 85 -20.09 0.74 8.29
C ARG A 85 -20.04 -0.72 8.75
N ASP A 86 -20.13 -0.94 10.07
CA ASP A 86 -20.35 -2.28 10.64
C ASP A 86 -21.79 -2.75 10.36
N ALA A 87 -22.06 -3.06 9.10
CA ALA A 87 -23.33 -3.50 8.56
C ALA A 87 -23.08 -4.46 7.39
N ARG A 88 -24.07 -5.29 7.07
CA ARG A 88 -23.95 -6.25 5.96
C ARG A 88 -24.03 -5.54 4.61
N SER A 89 -23.40 -6.17 3.60
CA SER A 89 -23.52 -5.78 2.19
C SER A 89 -23.16 -4.32 1.93
N GLN A 90 -22.09 -3.85 2.58
CA GLN A 90 -21.55 -2.51 2.39
C GLN A 90 -20.42 -2.53 1.37
N GLN A 91 -20.38 -1.54 0.51
CA GLN A 91 -19.28 -1.30 -0.41
C GLN A 91 -18.97 0.20 -0.40
N GLY A 92 -17.69 0.53 -0.32
CA GLY A 92 -17.21 1.90 -0.38
C GLY A 92 -15.78 1.92 -0.86
N ALA A 93 -15.44 2.96 -1.63
CA ALA A 93 -14.09 3.16 -2.13
C ALA A 93 -13.76 4.66 -2.19
N ILE A 94 -12.46 4.93 -2.21
CA ILE A 94 -11.91 6.24 -2.52
C ILE A 94 -10.84 6.07 -3.60
N TRP A 95 -10.96 6.80 -4.71
CA TRP A 95 -10.09 6.65 -5.87
C TRP A 95 -9.34 7.95 -6.17
N ASN A 96 -8.04 7.85 -6.45
CA ASN A 96 -7.28 8.99 -6.92
C ASN A 96 -7.57 9.23 -8.41
N LYS A 97 -7.91 10.47 -8.78
CA LYS A 97 -8.22 10.89 -10.15
C LYS A 97 -6.97 11.15 -10.98
N VAL A 98 -5.80 11.26 -10.35
CA VAL A 98 -4.54 11.58 -11.02
C VAL A 98 -3.73 10.30 -11.20
N PRO A 99 -3.37 9.92 -12.44
CA PRO A 99 -2.51 8.76 -12.66
C PRO A 99 -1.12 8.94 -12.04
N ASN A 100 -0.60 7.90 -11.39
CA ASN A 100 0.76 7.89 -10.86
C ASN A 100 1.75 7.32 -11.90
N HIS A 101 2.62 8.19 -12.42
CA HIS A 101 3.66 7.85 -13.40
C HIS A 101 5.04 7.57 -12.79
N ALA A 102 5.15 7.53 -11.46
CA ALA A 102 6.41 7.22 -10.79
C ALA A 102 6.81 5.77 -11.05
N ARG A 103 8.07 5.55 -11.44
CA ARG A 103 8.63 4.20 -11.61
C ARG A 103 8.81 3.48 -10.28
N ASP A 104 9.28 4.23 -9.29
CA ASP A 104 9.55 3.77 -7.94
C ASP A 104 8.69 4.60 -6.99
N TRP A 105 7.94 3.95 -6.09
CA TRP A 105 7.01 4.60 -5.19
C TRP A 105 6.84 3.86 -3.86
N GLU A 106 6.48 4.63 -2.84
CA GLU A 106 6.11 4.14 -1.51
C GLU A 106 4.73 4.73 -1.15
N LEU A 107 3.86 3.89 -0.61
CA LEU A 107 2.54 4.26 -0.10
C LEU A 107 2.45 3.81 1.36
N VAL A 108 2.21 4.75 2.25
CA VAL A 108 1.93 4.48 3.67
C VAL A 108 0.45 4.72 3.91
N VAL A 109 -0.23 3.73 4.49
CA VAL A 109 -1.64 3.82 4.84
C VAL A 109 -1.80 3.65 6.35
N ASP A 110 -2.27 4.71 7.02
CA ASP A 110 -2.83 4.67 8.37
C ASP A 110 -4.28 4.18 8.26
N PHE A 111 -4.57 3.00 8.81
CA PHE A 111 -5.90 2.40 8.72
C PHE A 111 -6.34 1.83 10.06
N ARG A 112 -7.64 1.54 10.18
CA ARG A 112 -8.21 0.79 11.29
C ARG A 112 -9.33 -0.10 10.77
N VAL A 113 -9.32 -1.37 11.18
CA VAL A 113 -10.44 -2.29 10.96
C VAL A 113 -11.06 -2.63 12.31
N TYR A 114 -12.29 -2.18 12.52
CA TYR A 114 -13.01 -2.40 13.76
C TYR A 114 -14.48 -2.79 13.49
N GLY A 115 -15.07 -3.49 14.44
CA GLY A 115 -16.47 -3.89 14.40
C GLY A 115 -16.85 -4.73 15.60
N SER A 116 -18.12 -5.09 15.69
CA SER A 116 -18.66 -5.92 16.76
C SER A 116 -17.86 -7.23 16.95
N THR A 117 -17.72 -7.62 18.22
CA THR A 117 -17.08 -8.88 18.61
C THR A 117 -18.05 -10.03 18.35
N GLY A 118 -17.70 -10.93 17.44
CA GLY A 118 -18.50 -12.08 17.02
C GLY A 118 -17.72 -12.93 16.02
N THR A 119 -18.31 -14.00 15.47
CA THR A 119 -17.65 -14.94 14.54
C THR A 119 -17.89 -14.64 13.06
N LEU A 120 -18.80 -13.72 12.73
CA LEU A 120 -19.13 -13.30 11.36
C LEU A 120 -18.72 -11.84 11.19
N PHE A 121 -17.57 -11.62 10.57
CA PHE A 121 -17.01 -10.31 10.26
C PHE A 121 -16.24 -10.42 8.95
N GLY A 122 -16.35 -9.45 8.06
CA GLY A 122 -15.73 -9.52 6.73
C GLY A 122 -16.23 -8.42 5.79
N ASP A 123 -15.63 -8.25 4.62
CA ASP A 123 -14.55 -9.12 4.09
C ASP A 123 -13.15 -8.55 4.38
N GLY A 124 -13.01 -7.23 4.40
CA GLY A 124 -11.73 -6.56 4.64
C GLY A 124 -11.64 -5.30 3.77
N PHE A 125 -10.44 -4.96 3.32
CA PHE A 125 -10.26 -3.91 2.32
C PHE A 125 -9.10 -4.21 1.39
N ALA A 126 -9.04 -3.47 0.28
CA ALA A 126 -7.98 -3.61 -0.71
C ALA A 126 -7.33 -2.26 -1.04
N ILE A 127 -6.04 -2.31 -1.34
CA ILE A 127 -5.27 -1.21 -1.91
C ILE A 127 -5.04 -1.51 -3.38
N TRP A 128 -5.37 -0.55 -4.24
CA TRP A 128 -5.36 -0.71 -5.69
C TRP A 128 -4.35 0.20 -6.38
N TYR A 129 -3.57 -0.38 -7.29
CA TYR A 129 -2.78 0.33 -8.29
C TYR A 129 -3.12 -0.25 -9.67
N VAL A 130 -4.14 0.32 -10.32
CA VAL A 130 -4.80 -0.27 -11.49
C VAL A 130 -4.96 0.71 -12.64
N GLN A 131 -5.11 0.17 -13.85
CA GLN A 131 -5.31 0.95 -15.07
C GLN A 131 -6.68 1.62 -15.13
N ASP A 132 -7.74 0.91 -14.74
CA ASP A 132 -9.12 1.41 -14.79
C ASP A 132 -9.66 1.57 -13.36
N PRO A 133 -9.53 2.75 -12.74
CA PRO A 133 -10.05 3.00 -11.40
C PRO A 133 -11.57 3.16 -11.42
N ASN A 134 -12.19 3.12 -10.24
CA ASN A 134 -13.59 3.46 -10.04
C ASN A 134 -14.60 2.65 -10.88
N ILE A 135 -14.34 1.34 -11.01
CA ILE A 135 -15.33 0.39 -11.50
C ILE A 135 -15.71 -0.49 -10.32
N VAL A 136 -16.96 -0.39 -9.88
CA VAL A 136 -17.50 -1.18 -8.76
C VAL A 136 -17.61 -2.65 -9.16
N GLY A 137 -17.31 -3.55 -8.24
CA GLY A 137 -17.43 -4.98 -8.47
C GLY A 137 -17.26 -5.82 -7.20
N PRO A 138 -17.16 -7.15 -7.36
CA PRO A 138 -17.16 -8.07 -6.22
C PRO A 138 -15.85 -8.06 -5.43
N VAL A 139 -14.72 -7.65 -6.03
CA VAL A 139 -13.39 -7.79 -5.44
C VAL A 139 -13.12 -6.63 -4.47
N PHE A 140 -13.47 -6.83 -3.20
CA PHE A 140 -13.36 -5.80 -2.15
C PHE A 140 -13.93 -4.44 -2.57
N GLY A 141 -15.05 -4.47 -3.30
CA GLY A 141 -15.74 -3.29 -3.84
C GLY A 141 -15.24 -2.78 -5.19
N SER A 142 -14.23 -3.41 -5.81
CA SER A 142 -13.73 -3.08 -7.14
C SER A 142 -14.00 -4.20 -8.16
N LYS A 143 -13.78 -3.89 -9.44
CA LYS A 143 -14.01 -4.82 -10.54
C LYS A 143 -13.09 -6.03 -10.45
N ASP A 144 -13.66 -7.15 -10.84
CA ASP A 144 -12.91 -8.35 -11.18
C ASP A 144 -12.23 -8.19 -12.56
N TYR A 145 -11.32 -9.10 -12.92
CA TYR A 145 -10.51 -9.02 -14.14
C TYR A 145 -9.78 -7.67 -14.28
N PHE A 146 -9.23 -7.17 -13.16
CA PHE A 146 -8.49 -5.91 -13.15
C PHE A 146 -7.14 -6.04 -13.86
N ARG A 147 -6.60 -4.90 -14.27
CA ARG A 147 -5.25 -4.79 -14.81
C ARG A 147 -4.41 -3.89 -13.92
N GLY A 148 -3.41 -4.46 -13.25
CA GLY A 148 -2.57 -3.78 -12.26
C GLY A 148 -2.30 -4.66 -11.05
N LEU A 149 -2.16 -4.01 -9.89
CA LEU A 149 -1.87 -4.60 -8.60
C LEU A 149 -3.05 -4.40 -7.65
N GLY A 150 -3.48 -5.47 -7.00
CA GLY A 150 -4.35 -5.47 -5.83
C GLY A 150 -3.60 -6.02 -4.62
N ILE A 151 -3.72 -5.34 -3.48
CA ILE A 151 -3.22 -5.82 -2.18
C ILE A 151 -4.42 -5.97 -1.28
N PHE A 152 -4.65 -7.18 -0.79
CA PHE A 152 -5.84 -7.54 -0.04
C PHE A 152 -5.48 -7.70 1.43
N LEU A 153 -6.20 -7.01 2.30
CA LEU A 153 -6.14 -7.17 3.73
C LEU A 153 -7.42 -7.88 4.15
N ASP A 154 -7.40 -9.20 4.04
CA ASP A 154 -8.54 -10.06 4.25
C ASP A 154 -8.72 -10.37 5.73
N THR A 155 -9.94 -10.22 6.22
CA THR A 155 -10.28 -10.46 7.63
C THR A 155 -11.12 -11.70 7.86
N TYR A 156 -11.64 -12.31 6.80
CA TYR A 156 -12.55 -13.44 6.90
C TYR A 156 -11.98 -14.63 6.13
N SER A 157 -12.08 -15.81 6.73
CA SER A 157 -11.76 -17.04 6.02
C SER A 157 -13.00 -17.46 5.26
N ASN A 158 -13.04 -17.28 3.94
CA ASN A 158 -14.21 -17.65 3.14
C ASN A 158 -14.29 -19.16 2.89
N HIS A 159 -13.25 -19.91 3.27
CA HIS A 159 -13.15 -21.34 3.01
C HIS A 159 -13.70 -22.23 4.13
N ASN A 160 -14.36 -23.32 3.72
CA ASN A 160 -14.87 -24.38 4.60
C ASN A 160 -13.91 -25.60 4.67
N GLY A 161 -12.61 -25.41 4.40
CA GLY A 161 -11.58 -26.47 4.34
C GLY A 161 -10.24 -26.06 4.99
N PRO A 162 -9.23 -26.93 5.01
CA PRO A 162 -7.92 -26.62 5.60
C PRO A 162 -7.14 -25.64 4.71
N HIS A 163 -7.06 -24.38 5.11
CA HIS A 163 -5.99 -23.47 4.68
C HIS A 163 -4.79 -23.59 5.60
N SER A 164 -3.60 -23.35 5.06
CA SER A 164 -2.35 -23.34 5.83
C SER A 164 -2.08 -22.02 6.54
N HIS A 165 -2.98 -21.03 6.45
CA HIS A 165 -2.81 -19.71 7.06
C HIS A 165 -4.04 -19.23 7.84
N SER A 166 -3.78 -18.46 8.89
CA SER A 166 -4.74 -17.80 9.76
C SER A 166 -5.15 -16.43 9.21
N HIS A 167 -6.35 -15.99 9.57
CA HIS A 167 -6.84 -14.65 9.25
C HIS A 167 -6.74 -13.72 10.49
N PRO A 168 -6.51 -12.41 10.32
CA PRO A 168 -6.43 -11.69 9.06
C PRO A 168 -5.14 -11.93 8.27
N PHE A 169 -5.23 -11.89 6.94
CA PHE A 169 -4.15 -12.23 6.02
C PHE A 169 -3.93 -11.12 4.99
N ILE A 170 -2.66 -10.77 4.75
CA ILE A 170 -2.28 -9.79 3.74
C ILE A 170 -1.69 -10.53 2.54
N SER A 171 -2.31 -10.36 1.38
CA SER A 171 -1.87 -10.95 0.11
C SER A 171 -1.81 -9.90 -0.99
N ALA A 172 -1.16 -10.23 -2.10
CA ALA A 172 -1.09 -9.36 -3.28
C ALA A 172 -1.34 -10.16 -4.54
N MET A 173 -1.92 -9.53 -5.56
CA MET A 173 -2.19 -10.11 -6.87
C MET A 173 -1.83 -9.11 -7.96
N VAL A 174 -1.10 -9.57 -8.97
CA VAL A 174 -0.87 -8.81 -10.20
C VAL A 174 -1.65 -9.48 -11.32
N SER A 175 -2.48 -8.69 -12.02
CA SER A 175 -3.29 -9.17 -13.13
C SER A 175 -3.12 -8.28 -14.35
N ASN A 176 -3.22 -8.88 -15.52
CA ASN A 176 -3.20 -8.20 -16.82
C ASN A 176 -4.61 -7.97 -17.40
N GLY A 177 -5.66 -8.35 -16.65
CA GLY A 177 -7.06 -8.34 -17.07
C GLY A 177 -7.64 -9.71 -17.43
N SER A 178 -6.87 -10.80 -17.40
CA SER A 178 -7.37 -12.15 -17.74
C SER A 178 -7.64 -13.05 -16.54
N LEU A 179 -7.20 -12.66 -15.34
CA LEU A 179 -7.34 -13.48 -14.13
C LEU A 179 -8.53 -13.00 -13.29
N HIS A 180 -9.33 -13.96 -12.85
CA HIS A 180 -10.41 -13.79 -11.87
C HIS A 180 -9.85 -13.85 -10.45
N TYR A 181 -10.36 -13.01 -9.54
CA TYR A 181 -10.12 -13.16 -8.11
C TYR A 181 -11.12 -14.15 -7.49
N ASP A 182 -10.63 -15.32 -7.09
CA ASP A 182 -11.44 -16.39 -6.48
C ASP A 182 -11.71 -16.10 -4.99
N HIS A 183 -12.83 -15.46 -4.69
CA HIS A 183 -13.28 -15.16 -3.32
C HIS A 183 -13.55 -16.40 -2.47
N ASP A 184 -13.89 -17.54 -3.07
CA ASP A 184 -14.21 -18.76 -2.31
C ASP A 184 -12.94 -19.47 -1.80
N LYS A 185 -11.78 -18.97 -2.23
CA LYS A 185 -10.44 -19.47 -1.89
C LYS A 185 -9.47 -18.33 -1.62
N ASP A 186 -9.97 -17.20 -1.10
CA ASP A 186 -9.16 -16.07 -0.62
C ASP A 186 -8.09 -15.58 -1.62
N GLY A 187 -8.34 -15.75 -2.93
CA GLY A 187 -7.40 -15.40 -4.00
C GLY A 187 -6.11 -16.22 -4.09
N THR A 188 -5.98 -17.32 -3.32
CA THR A 188 -4.72 -18.09 -3.14
C THR A 188 -4.08 -18.53 -4.47
N HIS A 189 -4.88 -18.96 -5.45
CA HIS A 189 -4.39 -19.43 -6.77
C HIS A 189 -3.73 -18.35 -7.62
N THR A 190 -4.05 -17.09 -7.33
CA THR A 190 -3.57 -15.92 -8.07
C THR A 190 -2.65 -15.04 -7.23
N GLN A 191 -2.27 -15.51 -6.04
CA GLN A 191 -1.39 -14.79 -5.13
C GLN A 191 0.01 -14.62 -5.73
N LEU A 192 0.50 -13.38 -5.74
CA LEU A 192 1.82 -13.03 -6.20
C LEU A 192 2.88 -13.67 -5.28
N GLY A 193 3.70 -14.55 -5.84
CA GLY A 193 4.72 -15.29 -5.08
C GLY A 193 4.27 -16.65 -4.54
N GLY A 194 3.02 -17.07 -4.81
CA GLY A 194 2.46 -18.35 -4.35
C GLY A 194 1.77 -18.26 -2.99
N GLU A 195 1.14 -19.34 -2.54
CA GLU A 195 0.32 -19.39 -1.30
C GLU A 195 1.09 -18.96 -0.03
N GLU A 196 2.39 -19.25 0.03
CA GLU A 196 3.23 -18.96 1.21
C GLU A 196 3.82 -17.52 1.24
N SER A 197 3.62 -16.71 0.19
CA SER A 197 4.24 -15.38 0.10
C SER A 197 3.52 -14.27 0.86
N GLY A 198 2.29 -14.52 1.31
CA GLY A 198 1.50 -13.58 2.09
C GLY A 198 1.94 -13.53 3.55
N CYS A 199 1.23 -12.76 4.36
CA CYS A 199 1.56 -12.57 5.77
C CYS A 199 0.31 -12.61 6.64
N GLU A 200 0.32 -13.45 7.68
CA GLU A 200 -0.66 -13.39 8.76
C GLU A 200 -0.41 -12.11 9.59
N ALA A 201 -1.42 -11.24 9.66
CA ALA A 201 -1.29 -9.94 10.30
C ALA A 201 -2.51 -9.65 11.17
N GLY A 202 -2.36 -9.71 12.49
CA GLY A 202 -3.42 -9.31 13.41
C GLY A 202 -3.60 -7.79 13.42
N PHE A 203 -4.46 -7.25 12.55
CA PHE A 203 -4.71 -5.79 12.45
C PHE A 203 -6.12 -5.35 12.87
N ARG A 204 -7.02 -6.30 13.13
CA ARG A 204 -8.41 -6.00 13.55
C ARG A 204 -8.51 -5.67 15.04
N ASN A 205 -9.39 -4.73 15.38
CA ASN A 205 -9.73 -4.35 16.76
C ASN A 205 -8.50 -4.01 17.63
N LYS A 206 -7.53 -3.31 17.05
CA LYS A 206 -6.38 -2.78 17.80
C LYS A 206 -6.72 -1.46 18.49
N ASP A 207 -6.15 -1.28 19.67
CA ASP A 207 -6.23 -0.07 20.49
C ASP A 207 -5.17 0.99 20.12
N HIS A 208 -4.28 0.64 19.19
CA HIS A 208 -3.23 1.48 18.62
C HIS A 208 -3.43 1.65 17.12
N GLU A 209 -2.67 2.58 16.54
CA GLU A 209 -2.64 2.82 15.10
C GLU A 209 -2.00 1.63 14.36
N THR A 210 -2.62 1.23 13.25
CA THR A 210 -2.11 0.17 12.37
C THR A 210 -1.73 0.78 11.04
N PHE A 211 -0.56 0.39 10.54
CA PHE A 211 0.00 0.95 9.30
C PHE A 211 0.34 -0.18 8.33
N VAL A 212 0.21 0.08 7.05
CA VAL A 212 0.83 -0.75 6.02
C VAL A 212 1.68 0.16 5.12
N LEU A 213 2.93 -0.25 4.89
CA LEU A 213 3.83 0.34 3.91
C LEU A 213 3.88 -0.58 2.70
N VAL A 214 3.48 -0.06 1.55
CA VAL A 214 3.61 -0.70 0.24
C VAL A 214 4.72 0.00 -0.52
N ARG A 215 5.74 -0.75 -0.92
CA ARG A 215 6.91 -0.24 -1.61
C ARG A 215 7.10 -0.97 -2.92
N TYR A 216 7.10 -0.23 -4.03
CA TYR A 216 7.47 -0.76 -5.33
C TYR A 216 8.72 -0.02 -5.82
N VAL A 217 9.88 -0.65 -5.72
CA VAL A 217 11.16 -0.02 -6.06
C VAL A 217 12.06 -1.03 -6.74
N GLY A 218 12.69 -0.64 -7.86
CA GLY A 218 13.63 -1.52 -8.55
C GLY A 218 12.98 -2.81 -9.07
N ASN A 219 11.69 -2.75 -9.41
CA ASN A 219 10.84 -3.90 -9.78
C ASN A 219 10.57 -4.91 -8.66
N THR A 220 10.82 -4.53 -7.40
CA THR A 220 10.51 -5.34 -6.23
C THR A 220 9.32 -4.71 -5.51
N LEU A 221 8.26 -5.51 -5.31
CA LEU A 221 7.17 -5.17 -4.40
C LEU A 221 7.52 -5.69 -3.00
N SER A 222 7.44 -4.83 -1.99
CA SER A 222 7.60 -5.17 -0.59
C SER A 222 6.46 -4.57 0.22
N ILE A 223 5.87 -5.38 1.11
CA ILE A 223 4.74 -4.98 1.95
C ILE A 223 5.17 -5.18 3.41
N PHE A 224 5.01 -4.15 4.22
CA PHE A 224 5.36 -4.15 5.64
C PHE A 224 4.13 -3.78 6.46
N HIS A 225 3.86 -4.52 7.53
CA HIS A 225 2.76 -4.30 8.46
C HIS A 225 3.28 -4.40 9.90
#